data_AF-A0A926MCQ1-F1
#
_entry.id   AF-A0A926MCQ1-F1
#
_cell.length_a   1.000
_cell.length_b   1.000
_cell.length_c   1.000
_cell.angle_alpha   90.00
_cell.angle_beta   90.00
_cell.angle_gamma   90.00
#
_symmetry.space_group_name_H-M   'P 1'
#
loop_
_entity.id
_entity.type
_entity.pdbx_description
1 polymer ?
#
loop_
_entity_poly.entity_id
_entity_poly.type
_entity_poly.pdbx_seq_one_letter_code
_entity_poly.pdbx_strand_id
1 'polypeptide(L)'
;MKLTYRPEIDGLRAIAVGAVVLYHSQISIFGEKVFKGGFIGVDIFFVISGYLITSIILKELITTGSFSFKYFYERRIRRILPALLLVMLVSLPFAWMYFIPSSFIDFSKSILYSLGFSSNFYFHYSGQEYGAIDGLLKPFLHTWSLSVEEQFYILFPIILLITFLHCRKYLIHILIIGLIISLGLAEWSSRNYSSVSFYFLHTRMWELLAGSILAYFEISLGHRSKQKTLNLILPGIGLFLIGHSIIYFDDKMFHPSFYTLSPIIGVSLIIWFSNPSEMITKI
;
A
#
# COMPACT_ATOMS: atom_id res chain seq x y z
N MET A 1 -21.88 -3.74 -2.65
CA MET A 1 -22.02 -2.64 -3.63
C MET A 1 -20.81 -2.62 -4.57
N LYS A 2 -21.00 -2.39 -5.89
CA LYS A 2 -19.88 -2.23 -6.85
C LYS A 2 -19.44 -0.77 -6.85
N LEU A 3 -18.13 -0.52 -6.76
CA LEU A 3 -17.56 0.80 -7.03
C LEU A 3 -17.61 1.07 -8.53
N THR A 4 -17.84 2.33 -8.92
CA THR A 4 -17.65 2.76 -10.31
C THR A 4 -16.22 2.48 -10.74
N TYR A 5 -16.06 1.92 -11.94
CA TYR A 5 -14.75 1.63 -12.51
C TYR A 5 -13.92 2.91 -12.68
N ARG A 6 -12.64 2.85 -12.30
CA ARG A 6 -11.70 3.97 -12.36
C ARG A 6 -10.40 3.53 -13.02
N PRO A 7 -10.22 3.76 -14.34
CA PRO A 7 -9.05 3.29 -15.07
C PRO A 7 -7.73 3.83 -14.49
N GLU A 8 -7.73 5.07 -13.99
CA GLU A 8 -6.53 5.69 -13.42
C GLU A 8 -6.01 4.95 -12.17
N ILE A 9 -6.87 4.25 -11.43
CA ILE A 9 -6.45 3.44 -10.28
C ILE A 9 -5.73 2.17 -10.76
N ASP A 10 -6.17 1.60 -11.88
CA ASP A 10 -5.51 0.43 -12.46
C ASP A 10 -4.18 0.83 -13.13
N GLY A 11 -4.11 1.99 -13.79
CA GLY A 11 -2.86 2.57 -14.28
C GLY A 11 -1.83 2.79 -13.17
N LEU A 12 -2.27 3.37 -12.03
CA LEU A 12 -1.42 3.52 -10.84
C LEU A 12 -0.94 2.17 -10.28
N ARG A 13 -1.78 1.13 -10.28
CA ARG A 13 -1.38 -0.22 -9.88
C ARG A 13 -0.37 -0.82 -10.86
N ALA A 14 -0.55 -0.62 -12.16
CA ALA A 14 0.38 -1.11 -13.18
C ALA A 14 1.77 -0.47 -12.99
N ILE A 15 1.81 0.85 -12.76
CA ILE A 15 3.05 1.57 -12.41
C ILE A 15 3.66 0.99 -11.13
N ALA A 16 2.86 0.78 -10.08
CA ALA A 16 3.33 0.27 -8.81
C ALA A 16 3.93 -1.15 -8.91
N VAL A 17 3.24 -2.09 -9.57
CA VAL A 17 3.78 -3.46 -9.80
C VAL A 17 5.04 -3.39 -10.66
N GLY A 18 5.00 -2.65 -11.76
CA GLY A 18 6.13 -2.50 -12.67
C GLY A 18 7.36 -1.97 -11.94
N ALA A 19 7.20 -0.94 -11.10
CA ALA A 19 8.27 -0.36 -10.30
C ALA A 19 8.89 -1.39 -9.34
N VAL A 20 8.06 -2.16 -8.61
CA VAL A 20 8.56 -3.17 -7.66
C VAL A 20 9.29 -4.30 -8.37
N VAL A 21 8.76 -4.78 -9.51
CA VAL A 21 9.41 -5.84 -10.31
C VAL A 21 10.74 -5.34 -10.87
N LEU A 22 10.78 -4.13 -11.43
CA LEU A 22 12.01 -3.55 -11.98
C LEU A 22 13.06 -3.32 -10.89
N TYR A 23 12.67 -2.88 -9.70
CA TYR A 23 13.57 -2.76 -8.55
C TYR A 23 14.23 -4.11 -8.18
N HIS A 24 13.44 -5.18 -8.08
CA HIS A 24 13.97 -6.51 -7.73
C HIS A 24 14.72 -7.19 -8.88
N SER A 25 14.48 -6.79 -10.13
CA SER A 25 15.21 -7.33 -11.29
C SER A 25 16.69 -6.91 -11.34
N GLN A 26 17.09 -5.90 -10.55
CA GLN A 26 18.46 -5.40 -10.45
C GLN A 26 19.07 -5.00 -11.82
N ILE A 27 18.23 -4.62 -12.80
CA ILE A 27 18.67 -4.21 -14.14
C ILE A 27 19.57 -2.98 -14.04
N SER A 28 20.76 -3.08 -14.63
CA SER A 28 21.70 -1.99 -14.80
C SER A 28 21.73 -1.53 -16.26
N ILE A 29 21.71 -0.21 -16.48
CA ILE A 29 21.89 0.42 -17.78
C ILE A 29 23.06 1.39 -17.63
N PHE A 30 24.03 1.32 -18.54
CA PHE A 30 25.27 2.12 -18.47
C PHE A 30 26.04 1.98 -17.13
N GLY A 31 25.96 0.81 -16.49
CA GLY A 31 26.64 0.54 -15.21
C GLY A 31 25.89 1.02 -13.96
N GLU A 32 24.75 1.71 -14.12
CA GLU A 32 23.92 2.19 -13.02
C GLU A 32 22.59 1.42 -12.94
N LYS A 33 22.13 1.11 -11.72
CA LYS A 33 20.79 0.52 -11.52
C LYS A 33 19.73 1.60 -11.80
N VAL A 34 18.81 1.36 -12.73
CA VAL A 34 17.90 2.41 -13.26
C VAL A 34 16.57 2.53 -12.50
N PHE A 35 16.31 1.70 -11.49
CA PHE A 35 15.04 1.72 -10.73
C PHE A 35 15.27 1.52 -9.23
N LYS A 36 16.23 2.26 -8.65
CA LYS A 36 16.62 2.15 -7.23
C LYS A 36 15.46 2.47 -6.29
N GLY A 37 14.49 3.29 -6.71
CA GLY A 37 13.35 3.71 -5.91
C GLY A 37 12.07 2.89 -6.16
N GLY A 38 12.13 1.78 -6.90
CA GLY A 38 10.93 1.06 -7.29
C GLY A 38 10.17 0.40 -6.12
N PHE A 39 10.79 0.27 -4.94
CA PHE A 39 10.13 -0.16 -3.70
C PHE A 39 8.95 0.74 -3.30
N ILE A 40 8.93 2.00 -3.74
CA ILE A 40 7.84 2.96 -3.52
C ILE A 40 6.52 2.51 -4.15
N GLY A 41 6.56 1.55 -5.09
CA GLY A 41 5.32 0.93 -5.60
C GLY A 41 4.45 0.37 -4.47
N VAL A 42 5.03 -0.10 -3.36
CA VAL A 42 4.27 -0.54 -2.18
C VAL A 42 3.54 0.64 -1.51
N ASP A 43 4.19 1.80 -1.40
CA ASP A 43 3.61 3.03 -0.83
C ASP A 43 2.41 3.50 -1.68
N ILE A 44 2.54 3.40 -3.01
CA ILE A 44 1.44 3.67 -3.97
C ILE A 44 0.27 2.71 -3.72
N PHE A 45 0.54 1.42 -3.54
CA PHE A 45 -0.47 0.43 -3.21
C PHE A 45 -1.21 0.76 -1.92
N PHE A 46 -0.50 1.18 -0.87
CA PHE A 46 -1.11 1.54 0.41
C PHE A 46 -2.09 2.71 0.29
N VAL A 47 -1.77 3.76 -0.48
CA VAL A 47 -2.72 4.85 -0.76
C VAL A 47 -3.96 4.33 -1.50
N ILE A 48 -3.77 3.52 -2.55
CA ILE A 48 -4.89 2.96 -3.32
C ILE A 48 -5.78 2.08 -2.43
N SER A 49 -5.17 1.26 -1.59
CA SER A 49 -5.84 0.35 -0.66
C SER A 49 -6.67 1.13 0.36
N GLY A 50 -6.10 2.17 0.97
CA GLY A 50 -6.81 3.07 1.86
C GLY A 50 -8.00 3.77 1.19
N TYR A 51 -7.82 4.26 -0.03
CA TYR A 51 -8.87 4.89 -0.82
C TYR A 51 -10.02 3.91 -1.12
N LEU A 52 -9.72 2.72 -1.63
CA LEU A 52 -10.75 1.76 -2.04
C LEU A 52 -11.55 1.21 -0.86
N ILE A 53 -10.88 0.88 0.24
CA ILE A 53 -11.55 0.31 1.41
C ILE A 53 -12.41 1.34 2.12
N THR A 54 -11.89 2.55 2.32
CA THR A 54 -12.70 3.65 2.84
C THR A 54 -13.89 3.92 1.93
N SER A 55 -13.69 3.87 0.60
CA SER A 55 -14.77 4.08 -0.36
C SER A 55 -15.87 3.03 -0.28
N ILE A 56 -15.52 1.75 -0.13
CA ILE A 56 -16.48 0.65 0.00
C ILE A 56 -17.27 0.81 1.29
N ILE A 57 -16.59 1.03 2.42
CA ILE A 57 -17.22 1.09 3.74
C ILE A 57 -18.14 2.31 3.84
N LEU A 58 -17.66 3.50 3.48
CA LEU A 58 -18.46 4.72 3.57
C LEU A 58 -19.66 4.69 2.62
N LYS A 59 -19.51 4.18 1.40
CA LYS A 59 -20.65 4.04 0.48
C LYS A 59 -21.70 3.09 1.03
N GLU A 60 -21.30 1.95 1.59
CA GLU A 60 -22.24 1.01 2.21
C GLU A 60 -22.96 1.68 3.39
N LEU A 61 -22.21 2.29 4.32
CA LEU A 61 -22.79 2.99 5.48
C LEU A 61 -23.76 4.11 5.12
N ILE A 62 -23.44 4.91 4.11
CA ILE A 62 -24.30 6.03 3.69
C ILE A 62 -25.56 5.52 2.97
N THR A 63 -25.46 4.42 2.22
CA THR A 63 -26.59 3.90 1.42
C THR A 63 -27.52 2.99 2.20
N THR A 64 -27.00 2.16 3.10
CA THR A 64 -27.78 1.15 3.83
C THR A 64 -27.94 1.46 5.32
N GLY A 65 -27.23 2.47 5.85
CA GLY A 65 -27.19 2.76 7.28
C GLY A 65 -26.48 1.70 8.12
N SER A 66 -25.90 0.67 7.50
CA SER A 66 -25.26 -0.47 8.17
C SER A 66 -24.03 -0.94 7.40
N PHE A 67 -23.21 -1.76 8.02
CA PHE A 67 -22.02 -2.33 7.38
C PHE A 67 -21.89 -3.81 7.72
N SER A 68 -21.75 -4.67 6.70
CA SER A 68 -21.58 -6.10 6.90
C SER A 68 -20.11 -6.51 6.86
N PHE A 69 -19.53 -6.78 8.03
CA PHE A 69 -18.20 -7.37 8.15
C PHE A 69 -18.09 -8.71 7.41
N LYS A 70 -19.14 -9.55 7.46
CA LYS A 70 -19.16 -10.84 6.78
C LYS A 70 -18.95 -10.71 5.27
N TYR A 71 -19.77 -9.90 4.60
CA TYR A 71 -19.65 -9.70 3.14
C TYR A 71 -18.38 -8.94 2.75
N PHE A 72 -17.86 -8.11 3.65
CA PHE A 72 -16.59 -7.43 3.46
C PHE A 72 -15.41 -8.41 3.44
N TYR A 73 -15.26 -9.23 4.49
CA TYR A 73 -14.15 -10.19 4.58
C TYR A 73 -14.29 -11.33 3.58
N GLU A 74 -15.50 -11.81 3.29
CA GLU A 74 -15.71 -12.86 2.28
C GLU A 74 -15.15 -12.44 0.90
N ARG A 75 -15.42 -11.22 0.45
CA ARG A 75 -14.92 -10.70 -0.83
C ARG A 75 -13.39 -10.63 -0.86
N ARG A 76 -12.76 -10.27 0.26
CA ARG A 76 -11.29 -10.21 0.37
C ARG A 76 -10.68 -11.60 0.34
N ILE A 77 -11.22 -12.53 1.13
CA ILE A 77 -10.77 -13.92 1.17
C ILE A 77 -10.83 -14.53 -0.23
N ARG A 78 -11.95 -14.38 -0.95
CA ARG A 78 -12.10 -14.88 -2.34
C ARG A 78 -11.15 -14.23 -3.34
N ARG A 79 -10.64 -13.02 -3.05
CA ARG A 79 -9.72 -12.29 -3.92
C ARG A 79 -8.25 -12.62 -3.64
N ILE A 80 -7.87 -12.80 -2.38
CA ILE A 80 -6.46 -12.85 -1.95
C ILE A 80 -6.02 -14.29 -1.69
N LEU A 81 -6.82 -15.07 -0.96
CA LEU A 81 -6.41 -16.38 -0.47
C LEU A 81 -6.12 -17.38 -1.60
N PRO A 82 -6.91 -17.45 -2.70
CA PRO A 82 -6.62 -18.37 -3.80
C PRO A 82 -5.25 -18.15 -4.43
N ALA A 83 -4.88 -16.89 -4.69
CA ALA A 83 -3.59 -16.56 -5.28
C ALA A 83 -2.43 -16.84 -4.31
N LEU A 84 -2.59 -16.45 -3.03
CA LEU A 84 -1.59 -16.71 -1.99
C LEU A 84 -1.32 -18.21 -1.81
N LEU A 85 -2.39 -19.01 -1.69
CA LEU A 85 -2.28 -20.46 -1.54
C LEU A 85 -1.68 -21.11 -2.77
N LEU A 86 -2.03 -20.66 -3.97
CA LEU A 86 -1.44 -21.17 -5.21
C LEU A 86 0.08 -20.94 -5.23
N VAL A 87 0.53 -19.73 -4.92
CA VAL A 87 1.97 -19.40 -4.88
C VAL A 87 2.69 -20.26 -3.82
N MET A 88 2.09 -20.44 -2.63
CA MET A 88 2.62 -21.32 -1.59
C MET A 88 2.76 -22.77 -2.03
N LEU A 89 1.69 -23.35 -2.61
CA LEU A 89 1.66 -24.73 -3.07
C LEU A 89 2.66 -24.97 -4.20
N VAL A 90 2.78 -24.03 -5.14
CA VAL A 90 3.72 -24.13 -6.26
C VAL A 90 5.16 -23.97 -5.77
N SER A 91 5.43 -23.11 -4.79
CA SER A 91 6.80 -22.87 -4.30
C SER A 91 7.34 -24.01 -3.42
N LEU A 92 6.46 -24.74 -2.74
CA LEU A 92 6.84 -25.74 -1.73
C LEU A 92 7.70 -26.90 -2.28
N PRO A 93 7.39 -27.54 -3.43
CA PRO A 93 8.24 -28.60 -4.00
C PRO A 93 9.65 -28.11 -4.35
N PHE A 94 9.76 -26.89 -4.88
CA PHE A 94 11.06 -26.30 -5.22
C PHE A 94 11.87 -26.00 -3.95
N ALA A 95 11.24 -25.42 -2.93
CA ALA A 95 11.92 -25.19 -1.65
C ALA A 95 12.40 -26.50 -1.03
N TRP A 96 11.60 -27.56 -1.07
CA TRP A 96 11.99 -28.87 -0.55
C TRP A 96 13.19 -29.48 -1.31
N MET A 97 13.23 -29.31 -2.63
CA MET A 97 14.29 -29.88 -3.47
C MET A 97 15.61 -29.10 -3.42
N TYR A 98 15.56 -27.77 -3.28
CA TYR A 98 16.73 -26.90 -3.42
C TYR A 98 17.26 -26.32 -2.10
N PHE A 99 16.45 -26.23 -1.04
CA PHE A 99 16.90 -25.59 0.20
C PHE A 99 17.59 -26.57 1.13
N ILE A 100 18.64 -26.10 1.80
CA ILE A 100 19.20 -26.79 2.97
C ILE A 100 18.18 -26.80 4.13
N PRO A 101 18.28 -27.75 5.08
CA PRO A 101 17.26 -27.90 6.13
C PRO A 101 16.93 -26.63 6.92
N SER A 102 17.94 -25.83 7.27
CA SER A 102 17.73 -24.55 7.98
C SER A 102 16.93 -23.54 7.14
N SER A 103 17.29 -23.36 5.87
CA SER A 103 16.57 -22.49 4.94
C SER A 103 15.14 -22.98 4.67
N PHE A 104 14.92 -24.29 4.63
CA PHE A 104 13.58 -24.87 4.50
C PHE A 104 12.71 -24.60 5.74
N ILE A 105 13.29 -24.59 6.94
CA ILE A 105 12.60 -24.20 8.18
C ILE A 105 12.18 -22.72 8.11
N ASP A 106 13.08 -21.82 7.69
CA ASP A 106 12.77 -20.39 7.56
C ASP A 106 11.75 -20.10 6.47
N PHE A 107 11.81 -20.83 5.36
CA PHE A 107 10.78 -20.82 4.31
C PHE A 107 9.41 -21.24 4.88
N SER A 108 9.38 -22.34 5.63
CA SER A 108 8.15 -22.88 6.24
C SER A 108 7.55 -21.90 7.26
N LYS A 109 8.39 -21.27 8.11
CA LYS A 109 7.96 -20.19 9.00
C LYS A 109 7.37 -19.04 8.20
N SER A 110 8.05 -18.59 7.15
CA SER A 110 7.57 -17.50 6.29
C SER A 110 6.17 -17.78 5.72
N ILE A 111 5.89 -19.02 5.29
CA ILE A 111 4.55 -19.45 4.85
C ILE A 111 3.53 -19.31 5.98
N LEU A 112 3.83 -19.85 7.17
CA LEU A 112 2.90 -19.84 8.31
C LEU A 112 2.54 -18.41 8.75
N TYR A 113 3.54 -17.53 8.87
CA TYR A 113 3.30 -16.13 9.22
C TYR A 113 2.57 -15.37 8.10
N SER A 114 2.79 -15.72 6.83
CA SER A 114 2.05 -15.13 5.71
C SER A 114 0.57 -15.49 5.73
N LEU A 115 0.23 -16.75 6.05
CA LEU A 115 -1.16 -17.20 6.20
C LEU A 115 -1.86 -16.49 7.36
N GLY A 116 -1.13 -16.22 8.45
CA GLY A 116 -1.63 -15.47 9.59
C GLY A 116 -1.60 -13.94 9.44
N PHE A 117 -1.25 -13.41 8.26
CA PHE A 117 -1.04 -11.97 8.01
C PHE A 117 -0.16 -11.29 9.07
N SER A 118 0.91 -11.99 9.47
CA SER A 118 1.88 -11.55 10.49
C SER A 118 3.34 -11.68 10.01
N SER A 119 3.55 -11.85 8.70
CA SER A 119 4.89 -12.01 8.13
C SER A 119 5.78 -10.78 8.31
N ASN A 120 5.20 -9.58 8.40
CA ASN A 120 5.94 -8.35 8.72
C ASN A 120 6.65 -8.44 10.09
N PHE A 121 6.02 -9.04 11.10
CA PHE A 121 6.66 -9.26 12.40
C PHE A 121 7.76 -10.32 12.30
N TYR A 122 7.52 -11.41 11.57
CA TYR A 122 8.53 -12.44 11.37
C TYR A 122 9.80 -11.88 10.72
N PHE A 123 9.66 -11.11 9.64
CA PHE A 123 10.82 -10.55 8.96
C PHE A 123 11.57 -9.53 9.82
N HIS A 124 10.85 -8.68 10.57
CA HIS A 124 11.46 -7.81 11.57
C HIS A 124 12.29 -8.58 12.61
N TYR A 125 11.69 -9.56 13.30
CA TYR A 125 12.37 -10.31 14.36
C TYR A 125 13.42 -11.29 13.87
N SER A 126 13.39 -11.68 12.59
CA SER A 126 14.45 -12.47 11.95
C SER A 126 15.67 -11.64 11.54
N GLY A 127 15.70 -10.34 11.87
CA GLY A 127 16.83 -9.44 11.58
C GLY A 127 16.98 -9.12 10.10
N GLN A 128 15.92 -9.19 9.31
CA GLN A 128 16.00 -8.92 7.87
C GLN A 128 15.99 -7.42 7.60
N GLU A 129 17.08 -6.94 7.02
CA GLU A 129 17.13 -5.63 6.39
C GLU A 129 16.50 -5.72 5.00
N TYR A 130 15.53 -4.84 4.73
CA TYR A 130 14.88 -4.79 3.42
C TYR A 130 15.86 -4.28 2.37
N GLY A 131 15.91 -4.94 1.20
CA GLY A 131 16.88 -4.63 0.14
C GLY A 131 18.27 -5.28 0.31
N ALA A 132 18.51 -6.01 1.40
CA ALA A 132 19.73 -6.80 1.58
C ALA A 132 19.80 -7.98 0.58
N ILE A 133 21.01 -8.40 0.22
CA ILE A 133 21.26 -9.52 -0.70
C ILE A 133 20.61 -10.80 -0.17
N ASP A 134 20.65 -11.02 1.15
CA ASP A 134 20.02 -12.17 1.82
C ASP A 134 18.49 -12.17 1.70
N GLY A 135 17.88 -10.98 1.54
CA GLY A 135 16.44 -10.83 1.31
C GLY A 135 15.99 -11.39 -0.04
N LEU A 136 16.86 -11.40 -1.07
CA LEU A 136 16.58 -11.99 -2.38
C LEU A 136 16.40 -13.52 -2.30
N LEU A 137 16.94 -14.15 -1.25
CA LEU A 137 16.84 -15.58 -1.02
C LEU A 137 15.60 -15.98 -0.22
N LYS A 138 14.71 -15.03 0.11
CA LYS A 138 13.48 -15.26 0.87
C LYS A 138 12.26 -15.09 -0.05
N PRO A 139 11.72 -16.17 -0.65
CA PRO A 139 10.65 -16.08 -1.65
C PRO A 139 9.41 -15.33 -1.18
N PHE A 140 9.05 -15.50 0.10
CA PHE A 140 7.87 -14.87 0.72
C PHE A 140 8.16 -13.54 1.40
N LEU A 141 9.35 -12.93 1.23
CA LEU A 141 9.66 -11.65 1.88
C LEU A 141 8.57 -10.60 1.57
N HIS A 142 8.17 -10.50 0.31
CA HIS A 142 7.17 -9.55 -0.18
C HIS A 142 5.79 -9.62 0.51
N THR A 143 5.45 -10.69 1.24
CA THR A 143 4.15 -10.79 1.94
C THR A 143 4.04 -9.89 3.17
N TRP A 144 5.15 -9.26 3.59
CA TRP A 144 5.16 -8.32 4.69
C TRP A 144 4.16 -7.17 4.45
N SER A 145 4.10 -6.65 3.23
CA SER A 145 3.23 -5.52 2.87
C SER A 145 1.76 -5.93 2.86
N LEU A 146 1.47 -7.14 2.34
CA LEU A 146 0.15 -7.76 2.43
C LEU A 146 -0.29 -7.94 3.89
N SER A 147 0.63 -8.32 4.78
CA SER A 147 0.32 -8.47 6.21
C SER A 147 -0.05 -7.14 6.86
N VAL A 148 0.70 -6.07 6.57
CA VAL A 148 0.38 -4.71 7.03
C VAL A 148 -0.98 -4.25 6.50
N GLU A 149 -1.25 -4.50 5.22
CA GLU A 149 -2.51 -4.15 4.57
C GLU A 149 -3.70 -4.87 5.21
N GLU A 150 -3.61 -6.19 5.44
CA GLU A 150 -4.68 -6.95 6.08
C GLU A 150 -4.87 -6.60 7.56
N GLN A 151 -3.80 -6.26 8.29
CA GLN A 151 -3.90 -5.72 9.65
C GLN A 151 -4.70 -4.41 9.66
N PHE A 152 -4.44 -3.50 8.71
CA PHE A 152 -5.25 -2.30 8.53
C PHE A 152 -6.70 -2.68 8.20
N TYR A 153 -6.94 -3.68 7.36
CA TYR A 153 -8.28 -4.12 6.98
C TYR A 153 -9.08 -4.79 8.08
N ILE A 154 -8.43 -5.29 9.13
CA ILE A 154 -9.08 -5.81 10.32
C ILE A 154 -9.49 -4.65 11.24
N LEU A 155 -8.57 -3.71 11.50
CA LEU A 155 -8.77 -2.64 12.47
C LEU A 155 -9.60 -1.47 11.93
N PHE A 156 -9.30 -1.03 10.72
CA PHE A 156 -9.85 0.19 10.14
C PHE A 156 -11.37 0.17 9.96
N PRO A 157 -12.02 -0.91 9.49
CA PRO A 157 -13.48 -0.91 9.36
C PRO A 157 -14.20 -0.78 10.71
N ILE A 158 -13.62 -1.33 11.78
CA ILE A 158 -14.16 -1.19 13.14
C ILE A 158 -14.07 0.26 13.60
N ILE A 159 -12.88 0.88 13.47
CA ILE A 159 -12.65 2.27 13.82
C ILE A 159 -13.57 3.20 13.02
N LEU A 160 -13.64 2.97 11.70
CA LEU A 160 -14.44 3.78 10.79
C LEU A 160 -15.94 3.64 11.08
N LEU A 161 -16.44 2.43 11.36
CA LEU A 161 -17.82 2.18 11.74
C LEU A 161 -18.18 2.88 13.05
N ILE A 162 -17.38 2.69 14.11
CA ILE A 162 -17.63 3.30 15.43
C ILE A 162 -17.63 4.83 15.30
N THR A 163 -16.65 5.38 14.58
CA THR A 163 -16.52 6.81 14.34
C THR A 163 -17.70 7.35 13.53
N PHE A 164 -18.14 6.63 12.50
CA PHE A 164 -19.28 7.02 11.68
C PHE A 164 -20.58 7.03 12.47
N LEU A 165 -20.80 6.06 13.36
CA LEU A 165 -22.03 5.94 14.15
C LEU A 165 -22.11 6.97 15.29
N HIS A 166 -21.01 7.22 16.01
CA HIS A 166 -21.04 8.03 17.24
C HIS A 166 -20.49 9.45 17.05
N CYS A 167 -19.51 9.63 16.15
CA CYS A 167 -18.70 10.83 16.06
C CYS A 167 -18.50 11.29 14.61
N ARG A 168 -19.51 11.11 13.73
CA ARG A 168 -19.39 11.34 12.27
C ARG A 168 -18.75 12.68 11.90
N LYS A 169 -19.09 13.75 12.63
CA LYS A 169 -18.55 15.11 12.41
C LYS A 169 -17.03 15.21 12.64
N TYR A 170 -16.47 14.31 13.45
CA TYR A 170 -15.04 14.25 13.76
C TYR A 170 -14.27 13.25 12.90
N LEU A 171 -14.93 12.51 12.00
CA LEU A 171 -14.30 11.46 11.21
C LEU A 171 -13.07 11.97 10.45
N ILE A 172 -13.18 13.11 9.76
CA ILE A 172 -12.04 13.71 9.06
C ILE A 172 -10.91 14.13 9.99
N HIS A 173 -11.23 14.64 11.18
CA HIS A 173 -10.23 15.03 12.18
C HIS A 173 -9.47 13.81 12.69
N ILE A 174 -10.16 12.70 12.94
CA ILE A 174 -9.55 11.44 13.36
C ILE A 174 -8.60 10.89 12.27
N LEU A 175 -9.02 10.93 11.00
CA LEU A 175 -8.16 10.51 9.89
C LEU A 175 -6.90 11.39 9.77
N ILE A 176 -7.05 12.71 9.87
CA ILE A 176 -5.93 13.66 9.76
C ILE A 176 -4.98 13.51 10.96
N ILE A 177 -5.51 13.43 12.18
CA ILE A 177 -4.70 13.23 13.39
C ILE A 177 -3.95 11.90 13.31
N GLY A 178 -4.63 10.82 12.90
CA GLY A 178 -4.00 9.52 12.70
C GLY A 178 -2.88 9.55 11.66
N LEU A 179 -3.08 10.29 10.56
CA LEU A 179 -2.07 10.47 9.51
C LEU A 179 -0.86 11.21 10.07
N ILE A 180 -1.06 12.34 10.75
CA ILE A 180 0.03 13.15 11.32
C ILE A 180 0.82 12.34 12.35
N ILE A 181 0.15 11.63 13.25
CA ILE A 181 0.80 10.79 14.26
C ILE A 181 1.61 9.69 13.58
N SER A 182 1.01 8.96 12.63
CA SER A 182 1.69 7.87 11.93
C SER A 182 2.88 8.36 11.11
N LEU A 183 2.78 9.51 10.43
CA LEU A 183 3.89 10.12 9.69
C LEU A 183 5.00 10.63 10.62
N GLY A 184 4.65 11.22 11.77
CA GLY A 184 5.63 11.62 12.78
C GLY A 184 6.38 10.42 13.35
N LEU A 185 5.69 9.31 13.61
CA LEU A 185 6.29 8.05 14.00
C LEU A 185 7.17 7.46 12.89
N ALA A 186 6.74 7.54 11.63
CA ALA A 186 7.52 7.12 10.47
C ALA A 186 8.86 7.88 10.41
N GLU A 187 8.82 9.22 10.43
CA GLU A 187 10.01 10.06 10.41
C GLU A 187 10.95 9.75 11.58
N TRP A 188 10.44 9.70 12.81
CA TRP A 188 11.27 9.43 13.98
C TRP A 188 11.88 8.01 13.94
N SER A 189 11.08 6.99 13.62
CA SER A 189 11.55 5.60 13.56
C SER A 189 12.49 5.35 12.40
N SER A 190 12.34 6.04 11.26
CA SER A 190 13.22 5.83 10.10
C SER A 190 14.68 6.13 10.41
N ARG A 191 14.94 7.05 11.35
CA ARG A 191 16.28 7.48 11.78
C ARG A 191 16.85 6.66 12.92
N ASN A 192 15.99 6.08 13.76
CA ASN A 192 16.40 5.41 15.01
C ASN A 192 16.20 3.89 14.98
N TYR A 193 15.20 3.41 14.23
CA TYR A 193 14.73 2.03 14.17
C TYR A 193 14.18 1.69 12.77
N SER A 194 15.06 1.69 11.75
CA SER A 194 14.69 1.53 10.34
C SER A 194 13.79 0.32 10.06
N SER A 195 14.11 -0.84 10.65
CA SER A 195 13.30 -2.07 10.51
C SER A 195 11.86 -1.90 11.04
N VAL A 196 11.68 -1.22 12.18
CA VAL A 196 10.34 -0.95 12.72
C VAL A 196 9.59 0.01 11.80
N SER A 197 10.26 1.08 11.35
CA SER A 197 9.70 2.05 10.42
C SER A 197 9.11 1.38 9.17
N PHE A 198 9.85 0.42 8.63
CA PHE A 198 9.52 -0.28 7.40
C PHE A 198 8.38 -1.31 7.58
N TYR A 199 8.46 -2.18 8.59
CA TYR A 199 7.57 -3.35 8.70
C TYR A 199 6.28 -3.12 9.49
N PHE A 200 6.16 -2.06 10.29
CA PHE A 200 5.06 -1.94 11.24
C PHE A 200 3.90 -1.12 10.69
N LEU A 201 2.67 -1.53 11.04
CA LEU A 201 1.47 -0.82 10.61
C LEU A 201 1.47 0.64 11.08
N HIS A 202 1.82 0.92 12.33
CA HIS A 202 1.68 2.27 12.90
C HIS A 202 2.59 3.33 12.24
N THR A 203 3.70 2.93 11.62
CA THR A 203 4.60 3.80 10.85
C THR A 203 4.24 3.87 9.36
N ARG A 204 3.45 2.92 8.85
CA ARG A 204 3.00 2.87 7.45
C ARG A 204 1.55 3.32 7.24
N MET A 205 0.79 3.43 8.32
CA MET A 205 -0.64 3.73 8.31
C MET A 205 -0.95 5.10 7.68
N TRP A 206 -0.06 6.08 7.74
CA TRP A 206 -0.26 7.39 7.12
C TRP A 206 -0.49 7.33 5.60
N GLU A 207 0.12 6.35 4.90
CA GLU A 207 -0.05 6.13 3.45
C GLU A 207 -1.48 5.64 3.16
N LEU A 208 -1.96 4.67 3.93
CA LEU A 208 -3.34 4.18 3.89
C LEU A 208 -4.34 5.29 4.27
N LEU A 209 -4.01 6.11 5.27
CA LEU A 209 -4.88 7.21 5.70
C LEU A 209 -4.93 8.34 4.67
N ALA A 210 -3.86 8.61 3.92
CA ALA A 210 -3.88 9.58 2.83
C ALA A 210 -4.95 9.19 1.78
N GLY A 211 -4.96 7.93 1.37
CA GLY A 211 -6.02 7.40 0.50
C GLY A 211 -7.41 7.47 1.12
N SER A 212 -7.50 7.16 2.42
CA SER A 212 -8.77 7.20 3.17
C SER A 212 -9.37 8.60 3.22
N ILE A 213 -8.54 9.64 3.39
CA ILE A 213 -8.96 11.04 3.38
C ILE A 213 -9.52 11.43 2.01
N LEU A 214 -8.86 11.02 0.91
CA LEU A 214 -9.35 11.27 -0.45
C LEU A 214 -10.72 10.64 -0.68
N ALA A 215 -10.89 9.38 -0.26
CA ALA A 215 -12.16 8.68 -0.35
C ALA A 215 -13.27 9.36 0.47
N TYR A 216 -12.95 9.82 1.68
CA TYR A 216 -13.88 10.58 2.50
C TYR A 216 -14.37 11.84 1.77
N PHE A 217 -13.47 12.66 1.25
CA PHE A 217 -13.86 13.89 0.55
C PHE A 217 -14.67 13.60 -0.72
N GLU A 218 -14.29 12.62 -1.53
CA GLU A 218 -15.01 12.29 -2.75
C GLU A 218 -16.46 11.86 -2.43
N ILE A 219 -16.64 11.05 -1.38
CA ILE A 219 -17.95 10.56 -0.97
C ILE A 219 -18.79 11.64 -0.29
N SER A 220 -18.18 12.44 0.59
CA SER A 220 -18.86 13.51 1.31
C SER A 220 -19.27 14.67 0.40
N LEU A 221 -18.45 15.01 -0.59
CA LEU A 221 -18.76 16.07 -1.57
C LEU A 221 -19.60 15.54 -2.74
N GLY A 222 -19.60 14.23 -2.99
CA GLY A 222 -20.27 13.60 -4.14
C GLY A 222 -19.58 13.89 -5.48
N HIS A 223 -18.42 14.54 -5.46
CA HIS A 223 -17.62 14.88 -6.63
C HIS A 223 -16.14 15.01 -6.25
N ARG A 224 -15.27 14.94 -7.25
CA ARG A 224 -13.84 15.25 -7.14
C ARG A 224 -13.58 16.72 -7.52
N SER A 225 -12.37 17.08 -7.95
CA SER A 225 -12.09 18.45 -8.41
C SER A 225 -13.02 18.87 -9.57
N LYS A 226 -13.67 20.03 -9.40
CA LYS A 226 -14.48 20.70 -10.43
C LYS A 226 -13.67 21.67 -11.29
N GLN A 227 -12.41 21.93 -10.94
CA GLN A 227 -11.57 22.92 -11.62
C GLN A 227 -10.88 22.32 -12.84
N LYS A 228 -11.34 22.68 -14.04
CA LYS A 228 -10.81 22.13 -15.32
C LYS A 228 -9.30 22.32 -15.48
N THR A 229 -8.78 23.50 -15.16
CA THR A 229 -7.35 23.81 -15.30
C THR A 229 -6.48 22.93 -14.39
N LEU A 230 -6.92 22.72 -13.14
CA LEU A 230 -6.19 21.86 -12.21
C LEU A 230 -6.26 20.39 -12.61
N ASN A 231 -7.38 19.95 -13.17
CA ASN A 231 -7.57 18.58 -13.65
C ASN A 231 -6.61 18.23 -14.80
N LEU A 232 -6.26 19.20 -15.64
CA LEU A 232 -5.29 19.01 -16.73
C LEU A 232 -3.83 18.96 -16.25
N ILE A 233 -3.47 19.73 -15.22
CA ILE A 233 -2.07 19.94 -14.83
C ILE A 233 -1.64 18.99 -13.71
N LEU A 234 -2.46 18.84 -12.67
CA LEU A 234 -2.06 18.16 -11.44
C LEU A 234 -1.82 16.65 -11.57
N PRO A 235 -2.55 15.90 -12.42
CA PRO A 235 -2.20 14.50 -12.69
C PRO A 235 -0.82 14.36 -13.35
N GLY A 236 -0.44 15.29 -14.24
CA GLY A 236 0.90 15.33 -14.85
C GLY A 236 1.99 15.59 -13.82
N ILE A 237 1.77 16.53 -12.89
CA ILE A 237 2.67 16.75 -11.74
C ILE A 237 2.74 15.49 -10.87
N GLY A 238 1.61 14.82 -10.64
CA GLY A 238 1.57 13.59 -9.85
C GLY A 238 2.38 12.46 -10.48
N LEU A 239 2.28 12.27 -11.80
CA LEU A 239 3.11 11.32 -12.55
C LEU A 239 4.58 11.67 -12.48
N PHE A 240 4.93 12.96 -12.58
CA PHE A 240 6.30 13.42 -12.43
C PHE A 240 6.86 13.10 -11.04
N LEU A 241 6.11 13.38 -9.97
CA LEU A 241 6.55 13.07 -8.60
C LEU A 241 6.77 11.57 -8.39
N ILE A 242 5.87 10.73 -8.90
CA ILE A 242 6.01 9.27 -8.84
C ILE A 242 7.23 8.81 -9.64
N GLY A 243 7.37 9.26 -10.89
CA GLY A 243 8.49 8.88 -11.77
C GLY A 243 9.85 9.34 -11.21
N HIS A 244 9.92 10.58 -10.72
CA HIS A 244 11.10 11.10 -10.04
C HIS A 244 11.49 10.23 -8.85
N SER A 245 10.53 9.89 -8.00
CA SER A 245 10.76 9.04 -6.84
C SER A 245 11.24 7.63 -7.23
N ILE A 246 10.67 7.00 -8.26
CA ILE A 246 11.11 5.67 -8.72
C ILE A 246 12.56 5.68 -9.23
N ILE A 247 12.99 6.75 -9.89
CA ILE A 247 14.32 6.84 -10.52
C ILE A 247 15.40 7.26 -9.52
N TYR A 248 15.10 8.24 -8.66
CA TYR A 248 16.11 8.91 -7.84
C TYR A 248 16.16 8.50 -6.38
N PHE A 249 15.12 7.86 -5.84
CA PHE A 249 15.18 7.34 -4.47
C PHE A 249 16.00 6.04 -4.45
N ASP A 250 16.60 5.72 -3.31
CA ASP A 250 17.42 4.52 -3.15
C ASP A 250 17.30 3.94 -1.72
N ASP A 251 17.88 2.77 -1.50
CA ASP A 251 17.81 2.05 -0.22
C ASP A 251 18.55 2.75 0.94
N LYS A 252 19.32 3.81 0.67
CA LYS A 252 20.05 4.57 1.70
C LYS A 252 19.21 5.68 2.31
N MET A 253 18.07 6.00 1.69
CA MET A 253 17.17 7.01 2.21
C MET A 253 16.44 6.51 3.46
N PHE A 254 16.02 7.46 4.30
CA PHE A 254 15.08 7.15 5.38
C PHE A 254 13.71 6.80 4.79
N HIS A 255 13.22 5.59 5.05
CA HIS A 255 11.95 5.08 4.51
C HIS A 255 11.17 4.27 5.56
N PRO A 256 9.85 4.50 5.71
CA PRO A 256 9.09 5.70 5.30
C PRO A 256 9.51 6.95 6.09
N SER A 257 9.39 8.14 5.48
CA SER A 257 9.78 9.42 6.10
C SER A 257 9.13 10.62 5.41
N PHE A 258 9.51 11.85 5.75
CA PHE A 258 9.06 13.03 4.98
C PHE A 258 9.48 13.00 3.51
N TYR A 259 10.57 12.31 3.15
CA TYR A 259 10.94 12.14 1.73
C TYR A 259 9.88 11.38 0.94
N THR A 260 9.23 10.40 1.58
CA THR A 260 8.15 9.62 0.97
C THR A 260 6.84 10.39 0.78
N LEU A 261 6.73 11.65 1.25
CA LEU A 261 5.57 12.48 0.91
C LEU A 261 5.47 12.74 -0.59
N SER A 262 6.59 12.86 -1.30
CA SER A 262 6.62 13.12 -2.75
C SER A 262 5.75 12.13 -3.56
N PRO A 263 6.01 10.81 -3.51
CA PRO A 263 5.20 9.85 -4.26
C PRO A 263 3.76 9.78 -3.75
N ILE A 264 3.51 9.92 -2.44
CA ILE A 264 2.15 9.87 -1.87
C ILE A 264 1.31 11.07 -2.31
N ILE A 265 1.89 12.27 -2.35
CA ILE A 265 1.25 13.46 -2.93
C ILE A 265 0.98 13.20 -4.41
N GLY A 266 1.95 12.62 -5.15
CA GLY A 266 1.77 12.31 -6.56
C GLY A 266 0.57 11.40 -6.84
N VAL A 267 0.44 10.31 -6.07
CA VAL A 267 -0.74 9.42 -6.15
C VAL A 267 -2.02 10.16 -5.79
N SER A 268 -1.98 10.99 -4.74
CA SER A 268 -3.14 11.75 -4.29
C SER A 268 -3.64 12.74 -5.34
N LEU A 269 -2.72 13.41 -6.03
CA LEU A 269 -3.03 14.32 -7.14
C LEU A 269 -3.70 13.57 -8.29
N ILE A 270 -3.15 12.43 -8.69
CA ILE A 270 -3.75 11.61 -9.74
C ILE A 270 -5.15 11.15 -9.32
N ILE A 271 -5.33 10.59 -8.12
CA ILE A 271 -6.64 10.11 -7.67
C ILE A 271 -7.68 11.24 -7.63
N TRP A 272 -7.33 12.43 -7.14
CA TRP A 272 -8.27 13.53 -6.95
C TRP A 272 -8.58 14.32 -8.23
N PHE A 273 -7.59 14.56 -9.09
CA PHE A 273 -7.73 15.47 -10.23
C PHE A 273 -7.97 14.76 -11.57
N SER A 274 -7.78 13.44 -11.63
CA SER A 274 -8.08 12.63 -12.81
C SER A 274 -9.53 12.78 -13.28
N ASN A 275 -9.74 12.89 -14.59
CA ASN A 275 -11.07 12.90 -15.21
C ASN A 275 -11.15 11.77 -16.26
N PRO A 276 -12.21 10.92 -16.29
CA PRO A 276 -12.33 9.81 -17.25
C PRO A 276 -12.25 10.19 -18.75
N SER A 277 -12.36 11.47 -19.09
CA SER A 277 -12.24 11.96 -20.47
C SER A 277 -10.81 12.26 -20.93
N GLU A 278 -9.82 12.27 -20.04
CA GLU A 278 -8.45 12.69 -20.36
C GLU A 278 -7.53 11.54 -20.79
N MET A 279 -6.41 11.86 -21.45
CA MET A 279 -5.47 10.85 -21.97
C MET A 279 -4.62 10.22 -20.86
N ILE A 280 -4.25 11.00 -19.85
CA ILE A 280 -3.46 10.56 -18.68
C ILE A 280 -4.23 9.52 -17.84
N THR A 281 -5.56 9.55 -17.86
CA THR A 281 -6.43 8.60 -17.15
C THR A 281 -6.74 7.33 -17.94
N LYS A 282 -6.28 7.23 -19.19
CA LYS A 282 -6.42 6.05 -20.05
C LYS A 282 -5.14 5.20 -20.13
N ILE A 283 -4.06 5.63 -19.48
CA ILE A 283 -2.82 4.85 -19.29
C ILE A 283 -3.05 3.84 -18.17
#